data_AF-A0AAP0QV67-F1
#
_entry.id   AF-A0AAP0QV67-F1
#
_cell.length_a   1.000
_cell.length_b   1.000
_cell.length_c   1.000
_cell.angle_alpha   90.00
_cell.angle_beta   90.00
_cell.angle_gamma   90.00
#
_symmetry.space_group_name_H-M   'P 1'
#
loop_
_entity.id
_entity.type
_entity.pdbx_description
1 polymer ?
#
loop_
_entity_poly.entity_id
_entity_poly.type
_entity_poly.pdbx_seq_one_letter_code
_entity_poly.pdbx_strand_id
1 'polypeptide(L)'
;MATDRLRFNLNHISPPAKCDDPEMAEDPGESKVIKQLERTCRRLVSSEKGHGTSETLIKEAKHIAHKFFDLPCKEKDQDQLTPGAGYRGYKKFEKL
;
A
#
# COMPACT_ATOMS: atom_id res chain seq x y z
N MET A 1 22.78 -18.31 11.61
CA MET A 1 23.54 -17.17 11.08
C MET A 1 22.66 -15.94 11.19
N ALA A 2 23.19 -14.86 11.77
CA ALA A 2 22.44 -13.68 12.17
C ALA A 2 21.77 -13.01 10.95
N THR A 3 20.45 -12.98 10.93
CA THR A 3 19.70 -12.09 10.04
C THR A 3 19.87 -10.69 10.61
N ASP A 4 20.82 -9.97 10.05
CA ASP A 4 21.06 -8.57 10.31
C ASP A 4 19.80 -7.79 9.89
N ARG A 5 18.88 -7.67 10.84
CA ARG A 5 17.68 -6.84 10.73
C ARG A 5 18.17 -5.41 10.62
N LEU A 6 18.49 -4.96 9.41
CA LEU A 6 18.62 -3.56 9.08
C LEU A 6 17.25 -2.89 9.30
N ARG A 7 17.01 -2.52 10.56
CA ARG A 7 15.93 -1.65 11.02
C ARG A 7 16.17 -0.29 10.38
N PHE A 8 15.68 -0.10 9.16
CA PHE A 8 15.46 1.26 8.67
C PHE A 8 14.28 1.81 9.44
N ASN A 9 14.58 2.41 10.59
CA ASN A 9 13.61 3.17 11.37
C ASN A 9 13.23 4.38 10.53
N LEU A 10 11.97 4.43 10.09
CA LEU A 10 11.37 5.65 9.52
C LEU A 10 11.52 6.85 10.48
N ASN A 11 11.69 6.58 11.78
CA ASN A 11 11.98 7.53 12.85
C ASN A 11 13.32 8.29 12.71
N HIS A 12 14.17 7.97 11.73
CA HIS A 12 15.42 8.69 11.45
C HIS A 12 15.39 9.55 10.18
N ILE A 13 14.24 9.63 9.49
CA ILE A 13 14.06 10.57 8.39
C ILE A 13 13.34 11.79 8.98
N SER A 14 14.11 12.81 9.35
CA SER A 14 13.53 14.11 9.69
C SER A 14 12.75 14.63 8.47
N PRO A 15 11.55 15.20 8.65
CA PRO A 15 10.83 15.82 7.55
C PRO A 15 11.70 16.94 6.94
N PRO A 16 11.58 17.19 5.62
CA PRO A 16 12.30 18.27 4.98
C PRO A 16 12.03 19.58 5.73
N ALA A 17 13.07 20.35 6.06
CA ALA A 17 12.90 21.55 6.87
C ALA A 17 12.23 22.70 6.08
N LYS A 18 12.23 22.59 4.75
CA LYS A 18 11.78 23.63 3.81
C LYS A 18 10.70 23.11 2.86
N CYS A 19 9.72 22.36 3.35
CA CYS A 19 8.66 21.76 2.53
C CYS A 19 7.93 22.73 1.58
N ASP A 20 7.82 24.01 1.97
CA ASP A 20 7.13 25.06 1.20
C ASP A 20 8.07 25.90 0.31
N ASP A 21 9.38 25.59 0.29
CA ASP A 21 10.36 26.29 -0.53
C ASP A 21 10.37 25.71 -1.96
N PRO A 22 10.06 26.51 -3.00
CA PRO A 22 10.07 26.04 -4.38
C PRO A 22 11.47 25.61 -4.87
N GLU A 23 12.54 26.05 -4.21
CA GLU A 23 13.93 25.68 -4.51
C GLU A 23 14.45 24.54 -3.62
N MET A 24 13.61 23.94 -2.77
CA MET A 24 13.96 22.83 -1.86
C MET A 24 14.65 21.65 -2.58
N ALA A 25 14.31 21.40 -3.84
CA ALA A 25 14.90 20.32 -4.63
C ALA A 25 16.39 20.56 -4.96
N GLU A 26 16.84 21.81 -4.96
CA GLU A 26 18.22 22.21 -5.25
C GLU A 26 19.10 22.25 -3.99
N ASP A 27 18.48 22.30 -2.80
CA ASP A 27 19.19 22.17 -1.53
C ASP A 27 19.81 20.77 -1.41
N PRO A 28 21.16 20.66 -1.36
CA PRO A 28 21.82 19.35 -1.34
C PRO A 28 21.49 18.50 -0.11
N GLY A 29 21.12 19.15 1.01
CA GLY A 29 20.70 18.49 2.24
C GLY A 29 19.32 17.87 2.09
N GLU A 30 18.36 18.64 1.58
CA GLU A 30 16.97 18.19 1.37
C GLU A 30 16.88 17.14 0.25
N SER A 31 17.60 17.34 -0.86
CA SER A 31 17.68 16.37 -1.97
C SER A 31 18.12 14.98 -1.50
N LYS A 32 19.02 14.92 -0.50
CA LYS A 32 19.51 13.66 0.07
C LYS A 32 18.45 12.98 0.94
N VAL A 33 17.72 13.74 1.75
CA VAL A 33 16.60 13.25 2.58
C VAL A 33 15.48 12.68 1.70
N ILE A 34 15.10 13.41 0.64
CA ILE A 34 14.04 12.99 -0.29
C ILE A 34 14.44 11.72 -1.05
N LYS A 35 15.68 11.64 -1.58
CA LYS A 35 16.17 10.43 -2.26
C LYS A 35 16.23 9.22 -1.32
N GLN A 36 16.55 9.45 -0.05
CA GLN A 36 16.57 8.38 0.94
C GLN A 36 15.15 7.89 1.28
N LEU A 37 14.18 8.81 1.41
CA LEU A 37 12.77 8.48 1.55
C LEU A 37 12.26 7.70 0.34
N GLU A 38 12.52 8.18 -0.89
CA GLU A 38 12.11 7.51 -2.13
C GLU A 38 12.63 6.07 -2.21
N ARG A 39 13.93 5.87 -1.95
CA ARG A 39 14.55 4.53 -1.94
C ARG A 39 13.97 3.62 -0.86
N THR A 40 13.64 4.19 0.30
CA THR A 40 13.08 3.44 1.44
C THR A 40 11.66 3.00 1.11
N CYS A 41 10.82 3.91 0.65
CA CYS A 41 9.46 3.61 0.19
C CYS A 41 9.49 2.58 -0.95
N ARG A 42 10.34 2.76 -1.97
CA ARG A 42 10.45 1.81 -3.08
C ARG A 42 10.85 0.40 -2.63
N ARG A 43 11.72 0.29 -1.62
CA ARG A 43 12.16 -1.02 -1.09
C ARG A 43 11.12 -1.68 -0.18
N LEU A 44 10.42 -0.90 0.63
CA LEU A 44 9.39 -1.38 1.56
C LEU A 44 8.10 -1.80 0.82
N VAL A 45 7.62 -0.95 -0.10
CA VAL A 45 6.38 -1.20 -0.86
C VAL A 45 6.48 -2.44 -1.76
N SER A 46 7.70 -2.82 -2.18
CA SER A 46 7.89 -3.87 -3.19
C SER A 46 7.88 -5.31 -2.66
N SER A 47 8.21 -5.57 -1.37
CA SER A 47 8.45 -6.94 -0.88
C SER A 47 8.29 -7.15 0.63
N GLU A 48 7.34 -6.48 1.29
CA GLU A 48 7.20 -6.58 2.75
C GLU A 48 6.68 -7.95 3.24
N LYS A 49 7.62 -8.87 3.44
CA LYS A 49 7.53 -9.82 4.54
C LYS A 49 7.64 -9.02 5.85
N GLY A 50 6.70 -9.22 6.78
CA GLY A 50 6.73 -8.56 8.09
C GLY A 50 5.89 -7.29 8.22
N HIS A 51 4.87 -7.09 7.37
CA HIS A 51 3.86 -6.01 7.44
C HIS A 51 2.91 -6.10 8.66
N GLY A 52 3.30 -6.82 9.71
CA GLY A 52 2.56 -6.97 10.97
C GLY A 52 1.25 -7.76 10.89
N THR A 53 0.80 -8.16 9.71
CA THR A 53 -0.43 -8.95 9.53
C THR A 53 -0.10 -10.44 9.52
N SER A 54 -0.86 -11.23 10.27
CA SER A 54 -0.68 -12.68 10.31
C SER A 54 -0.93 -13.30 8.93
N GLU A 55 -0.03 -14.18 8.49
CA GLU A 55 -0.23 -14.94 7.26
C GLU A 55 -1.52 -15.77 7.27
N THR A 56 -1.95 -16.23 8.46
CA THR A 56 -3.23 -16.94 8.61
C THR A 56 -4.41 -16.05 8.27
N LEU A 57 -4.40 -14.81 8.74
CA LEU A 57 -5.46 -13.83 8.47
C LEU A 57 -5.51 -13.47 6.98
N ILE A 58 -4.35 -13.34 6.33
CA ILE A 58 -4.27 -13.11 4.88
C ILE A 58 -4.86 -14.30 4.12
N LYS A 59 -4.54 -15.53 4.52
CA LYS A 59 -5.08 -16.75 3.89
C LYS A 59 -6.60 -16.82 4.05
N GLU A 60 -7.11 -16.51 5.24
CA GLU A 60 -8.55 -16.50 5.50
C GLU A 60 -9.27 -15.42 4.69
N ALA A 61 -8.73 -14.19 4.66
CA ALA A 61 -9.29 -13.10 3.87
C ALA A 61 -9.33 -13.46 2.38
N LYS A 62 -8.26 -14.08 1.84
CA LYS A 62 -8.23 -14.59 0.47
C LYS A 62 -9.28 -15.68 0.23
N HIS A 63 -9.41 -16.63 1.16
CA HIS A 63 -10.40 -17.71 1.06
C HIS A 63 -11.83 -17.18 1.03
N ILE A 64 -12.17 -16.22 1.89
CA ILE A 64 -13.48 -15.57 1.90
C ILE A 64 -13.72 -14.81 0.59
N ALA A 65 -12.71 -14.07 0.11
CA ALA A 65 -12.80 -13.37 -1.17
C ALA A 65 -13.06 -14.35 -2.32
N HIS A 66 -12.33 -15.46 -2.41
CA HIS A 66 -12.55 -16.48 -3.43
C HIS A 66 -13.99 -17.01 -3.40
N LYS A 67 -14.52 -17.37 -2.22
CA LYS A 67 -15.91 -17.81 -2.08
C LYS A 67 -16.91 -16.79 -2.63
N PHE A 68 -16.71 -15.50 -2.35
CA PHE A 68 -17.57 -14.45 -2.90
C PHE A 68 -17.50 -14.40 -4.43
N PHE A 69 -16.29 -14.48 -5.02
CA PHE A 69 -16.14 -14.42 -6.47
C PHE A 69 -16.62 -15.68 -7.20
N ASP A 70 -16.68 -16.82 -6.52
CA ASP A 70 -17.27 -18.07 -7.01
C ASP A 70 -18.81 -18.05 -7.02
N LEU A 71 -19.46 -17.08 -6.33
CA LEU A 71 -20.92 -16.92 -6.38
C LEU A 71 -21.39 -16.59 -7.82
N PRO A 72 -22.61 -17.02 -8.20
CA PRO A 72 -23.22 -16.63 -9.47
C PRO A 72 -23.27 -15.11 -9.66
N CYS A 73 -23.17 -14.65 -10.92
CA CYS A 73 -23.20 -13.21 -11.24
C CYS A 73 -24.44 -12.52 -10.67
N LYS A 74 -25.60 -13.18 -10.68
CA LYS A 74 -26.85 -12.63 -10.15
C LYS A 74 -26.77 -12.29 -8.65
N GLU A 75 -26.01 -13.06 -7.88
CA GLU A 75 -25.84 -12.82 -6.44
C GLU A 75 -24.86 -11.68 -6.21
N LYS A 76 -23.73 -11.66 -6.94
CA LYS A 76 -22.74 -10.57 -6.85
C LYS A 76 -23.31 -9.22 -7.34
N ASP A 77 -24.24 -9.26 -8.29
CA ASP A 77 -24.92 -8.06 -8.81
C ASP A 77 -25.81 -7.36 -7.77
N GLN A 78 -26.18 -8.05 -6.67
CA GLN A 78 -26.92 -7.42 -5.56
C GLN A 78 -26.08 -6.40 -4.79
N ASP A 79 -24.75 -6.57 -4.81
CA ASP A 79 -23.80 -5.69 -4.13
C ASP A 79 -23.15 -4.67 -5.08
N GLN A 80 -23.82 -4.25 -6.17
CA GLN A 80 -23.19 -3.40 -7.18
C GLN A 80 -22.59 -2.09 -6.67
N LEU A 81 -21.43 -1.72 -7.23
CA LEU A 81 -20.81 -0.43 -7.01
C LEU A 81 -21.68 0.70 -7.57
N THR A 82 -22.25 1.51 -6.68
CA THR A 82 -23.10 2.65 -7.06
C THR A 82 -22.70 3.93 -6.32
N PRO A 83 -22.98 5.12 -6.87
CA PRO A 83 -22.80 6.38 -6.14
C PRO A 83 -23.64 6.44 -4.86
N GLY A 84 -24.87 5.88 -4.87
CA GLY A 84 -25.75 5.82 -3.70
C GLY A 84 -25.20 4.96 -2.55
N ALA A 85 -24.34 3.98 -2.86
CA ALA A 85 -23.60 3.19 -1.88
C ALA A 85 -22.24 3.81 -1.48
N GLY A 86 -21.97 5.07 -1.88
CA GLY A 86 -20.70 5.75 -1.60
C GLY A 86 -19.52 5.16 -2.37
N TYR A 87 -19.74 4.72 -3.62
CA TYR A 87 -18.74 4.04 -4.47
C TYR A 87 -18.19 2.75 -3.87
N ARG A 88 -19.00 2.05 -3.07
CA ARG A 88 -18.70 0.72 -2.52
C ARG A 88 -19.56 -0.32 -3.22
N GLY A 89 -18.98 -1.51 -3.43
CA GLY A 89 -19.68 -2.65 -4.02
C GLY A 89 -18.85 -3.41 -5.06
N TYR A 90 -19.44 -4.48 -5.59
CA TYR A 90 -18.95 -5.29 -6.68
C TYR A 90 -18.98 -4.52 -8.01
N LYS A 91 -17.88 -4.58 -8.75
CA LYS A 91 -17.79 -4.12 -10.12
C LYS A 91 -17.30 -5.28 -10.99
N LYS A 92 -18.02 -5.56 -12.07
CA LYS A 92 -17.58 -6.56 -13.06
C LYS A 92 -16.30 -6.08 -13.72
N PHE A 93 -15.43 -7.03 -14.03
CA PHE A 93 -14.27 -6.75 -14.84
C PHE A 93 -14.73 -6.57 -16.29
N GLU A 94 -14.73 -5.34 -16.78
CA GLU A 94 -14.86 -5.06 -18.22
C GLU A 94 -13.44 -5.09 -18.80
N LYS A 95 -13.20 -5.96 -19.80
CA LYS A 95 -11.97 -5.85 -20.59
C LYS A 95 -12.04 -4.53 -21.35
N LEU A 96 -11.07 -3.65 -21.08
CA LEU A 96 -10.79 -2.45 -21.88
C LEU A 96 -10.29 -2.83 -23.27
#